data_AF-A0A352AQ54-F1
#
_entry.id   AF-A0A352AQ54-F1
#
_cell.length_a   1.000
_cell.length_b   1.000
_cell.length_c   1.000
_cell.angle_alpha   90.00
_cell.angle_beta   90.00
_cell.angle_gamma   90.00
#
_symmetry.space_group_name_H-M   'P 1'
#
loop_
_entity.id
_entity.type
_entity.pdbx_description
1 polymer ?
#
loop_
_entity_poly.entity_id
_entity_poly.type
_entity_poly.pdbx_seq_one_letter_code
_entity_poly.pdbx_strand_id
1 'polypeptide(L)' 'MRCVICKHGKTQPGLVTVILERDESIVIIKRVPAEVCDNCGEYYLSDVITEQVLQRAEMAVSNGAEVEIIRYAA' A
#
# COMPACT_ATOMS: atom_id res chain seq x y z
N MET A 1 5.35 -16.14 2.71
CA MET A 1 6.47 -16.19 3.70
C MET A 1 5.91 -16.28 5.13
N ARG A 2 6.71 -16.63 6.16
CA ARG A 2 6.27 -16.43 7.56
C ARG A 2 6.30 -14.93 7.87
N CYS A 3 5.23 -14.39 8.45
CA CYS A 3 5.14 -12.97 8.78
C CYS A 3 6.21 -12.59 9.81
N VAL A 4 7.01 -11.55 9.52
CA VAL A 4 8.09 -11.10 10.43
C VAL A 4 7.57 -10.28 11.61
N ILE A 5 6.39 -9.66 11.45
CA ILE A 5 5.74 -8.87 12.49
C ILE A 5 5.14 -9.75 13.57
N CYS A 6 4.19 -10.62 13.23
CA CYS A 6 3.53 -11.46 14.25
C CYS A 6 4.24 -12.80 14.50
N LYS A 7 5.14 -13.25 13.62
CA LYS A 7 5.89 -14.53 13.73
C LYS A 7 5.04 -15.82 13.76
N HIS A 8 3.71 -15.70 13.73
CA HIS A 8 2.78 -16.82 13.77
C HIS A 8 2.17 -17.13 12.39
N GLY A 9 1.71 -16.11 11.66
CA GLY A 9 1.00 -16.26 10.41
C GLY A 9 1.89 -16.49 9.18
N LYS A 10 1.25 -16.89 8.07
CA LYS A 10 1.84 -16.97 6.73
C LYS A 10 1.22 -15.90 5.84
N THR A 11 2.05 -15.28 5.01
CA THR A 11 1.56 -14.37 3.97
C THR A 11 1.03 -15.12 2.77
N GLN A 12 0.01 -14.54 2.14
CA GLN A 12 -0.61 -15.02 0.91
C GLN A 12 -0.93 -13.84 -0.03
N PRO A 13 -0.98 -14.04 -1.35
CA PRO A 13 -1.37 -12.98 -2.27
C PRO A 13 -2.75 -12.40 -1.96
N GLY A 14 -2.86 -11.07 -2.00
CA GLY A 14 -4.09 -10.35 -1.70
C GLY A 14 -4.10 -8.93 -2.26
N LEU A 15 -5.20 -8.21 -2.00
CA LEU A 15 -5.37 -6.81 -2.37
C LEU A 15 -5.59 -5.97 -1.12
N VAL A 16 -4.84 -4.89 -0.97
CA VAL A 16 -4.92 -4.00 0.19
C VAL A 16 -5.22 -2.56 -0.21
N THR A 17 -5.50 -1.74 0.79
CA THR A 17 -5.52 -0.28 0.65
C THR A 17 -4.26 0.25 1.32
N VAL A 18 -3.45 0.99 0.57
CA VAL A 18 -2.29 1.70 1.10
C VAL A 18 -2.70 3.14 1.34
N ILE A 19 -2.40 3.65 2.52
CA ILE A 19 -2.64 5.06 2.90
C ILE A 19 -1.27 5.67 3.14
N LEU A 20 -0.97 6.75 2.44
CA LEU A 20 0.26 7.52 2.58
C LEU A 20 -0.11 8.94 3.00
N GLU A 21 0.66 9.48 3.94
CA GLU A 21 0.47 10.84 4.44
C GLU A 21 1.79 11.62 4.29
N ARG A 22 1.70 12.86 3.82
CA ARG A 22 2.81 13.82 3.79
C ARG A 22 2.26 15.22 4.04
N ASP A 23 2.77 15.87 5.07
CA ASP A 23 2.28 17.16 5.54
C ASP A 23 0.75 17.10 5.75
N GLU A 24 -0.03 17.87 5.00
CA GLU A 24 -1.51 17.87 5.05
C GLU A 24 -2.15 16.97 3.99
N SER A 25 -1.35 16.31 3.15
CA SER A 25 -1.82 15.46 2.05
C SER A 25 -2.02 14.00 2.48
N ILE A 26 -3.19 13.44 2.18
CA ILE A 26 -3.54 12.03 2.39
C ILE A 26 -3.84 11.36 1.04
N VAL A 27 -3.03 10.37 0.65
CA VAL A 27 -3.22 9.60 -0.58
C VAL A 27 -3.62 8.16 -0.25
N ILE A 28 -4.81 7.77 -0.71
CA ILE A 28 -5.40 6.45 -0.48
C ILE A 28 -5.38 5.66 -1.78
N ILE A 29 -4.53 4.64 -1.87
CA ILE A 29 -4.42 3.78 -3.04
C ILE A 29 -5.11 2.45 -2.76
N LYS A 30 -6.24 2.21 -3.42
CA LYS A 30 -7.07 1.01 -3.24
C LYS A 30 -6.66 -0.11 -4.20
N ARG A 31 -6.83 -1.35 -3.74
CA ARG A 31 -6.60 -2.59 -4.52
C ARG A 31 -5.16 -2.78 -4.95
N VAL A 32 -4.21 -2.43 -4.09
CA VAL A 32 -2.78 -2.65 -4.30
C VAL A 32 -2.47 -4.14 -4.10
N PRO A 33 -1.83 -4.83 -5.06
CA PRO A 33 -1.35 -6.20 -4.87
C PRO A 33 -0.32 -6.29 -3.76
N ALA A 34 -0.49 -7.24 -2.85
CA ALA A 34 0.42 -7.44 -1.71
C ALA A 34 0.43 -8.90 -1.25
N GLU A 35 1.43 -9.25 -0.46
CA GLU A 35 1.45 -10.46 0.36
C GLU A 35 0.86 -10.13 1.74
N VAL A 36 -0.27 -10.72 2.11
CA VAL A 36 -1.02 -10.39 3.34
C VAL A 36 -0.97 -11.55 4.34
N CYS A 37 -0.61 -11.26 5.58
CA CYS A 37 -0.57 -12.22 6.67
C CYS A 37 -1.99 -12.71 7.02
N ASP A 38 -2.19 -14.02 6.98
CA ASP A 38 -3.46 -14.70 7.30
C ASP A 38 -3.89 -14.58 8.77
N ASN A 39 -2.98 -14.19 9.66
CA ASN A 39 -3.24 -14.07 11.09
C ASN A 39 -3.43 -12.63 11.58
N CYS A 40 -2.59 -11.68 11.13
CA CYS A 40 -2.58 -10.31 11.67
C CYS A 40 -2.88 -9.22 10.63
N GLY A 41 -3.09 -9.58 9.36
CA GLY A 41 -3.40 -8.61 8.31
C GLY A 41 -2.23 -7.74 7.82
N GLU A 42 -1.03 -7.91 8.39
CA GLU A 42 0.18 -7.22 7.92
C GLU A 42 0.41 -7.51 6.44
N TYR A 43 0.62 -6.47 5.63
CA TYR A 43 0.86 -6.61 4.21
C TYR A 43 2.29 -6.23 3.83
N TYR A 44 2.82 -6.91 2.82
CA TYR A 44 4.15 -6.69 2.27
C TYR A 44 4.01 -6.38 0.78
N LEU A 45 4.60 -5.27 0.34
CA LEU A 45 4.68 -4.89 -1.06
C LEU A 45 6.01 -5.36 -1.64
N SER A 46 6.03 -5.73 -2.93
CA SER A 46 7.31 -5.91 -3.63
C SER A 46 7.96 -4.56 -3.90
N ASP A 47 9.23 -4.58 -4.28
CA ASP A 47 9.97 -3.43 -4.81
C ASP A 47 9.20 -2.72 -5.93
N VAL A 48 8.75 -3.46 -6.95
CA VAL A 48 8.02 -2.92 -8.10
C VAL A 48 6.69 -2.26 -7.68
N ILE A 49 5.92 -2.92 -6.79
CA ILE A 49 4.64 -2.36 -6.34
C ILE A 49 4.87 -1.12 -5.47
N THR A 50 5.92 -1.14 -4.64
CA THR A 50 6.29 -0.01 -3.77
C THR A 50 6.65 1.21 -4.61
N GLU A 51 7.45 1.04 -5.65
CA GLU A 51 7.81 2.11 -6.58
C GLU A 51 6.55 2.74 -7.22
N GLN A 52 5.63 1.93 -7.72
CA GLN A 52 4.40 2.42 -8.36
C GLN A 52 3.46 3.14 -7.37
N VAL A 53 3.35 2.63 -6.15
CA VAL A 53 2.58 3.27 -5.06
C VAL A 53 3.15 4.64 -4.74
N LEU A 54 4.47 4.74 -4.57
CA LEU A 54 5.15 6.00 -4.25
C LEU A 54 5.06 7.00 -5.40
N GLN A 55 5.28 6.58 -6.65
CA GLN A 55 5.14 7.46 -7.82
C GLN A 55 3.75 8.10 -7.92
N ARG A 56 2.70 7.32 -7.66
CA ARG A 56 1.31 7.82 -7.67
C ARG A 56 1.04 8.79 -6.52
N ALA A 57 1.59 8.52 -5.34
CA ALA A 57 1.47 9.43 -4.20
C ALA A 57 2.23 10.75 -4.43
N GLU A 58 3.44 10.71 -4.98
CA GLU A 58 4.20 11.91 -5.35
C GLU A 58 3.46 12.76 -6.37
N MET A 59 2.83 12.13 -7.35
CA MET A 59 2.03 12.84 -8.35
C MET A 59 0.81 13.52 -7.71
N ALA A 60 0.11 12.85 -6.79
CA ALA A 60 -1.00 13.44 -6.04
C ALA A 60 -0.57 14.66 -5.22
N VAL A 61 0.54 14.54 -4.49
CA VAL A 61 1.13 15.63 -3.70
C VAL A 61 1.56 16.79 -4.62
N SER A 62 2.23 16.49 -5.73
CA SER A 62 2.68 17.51 -6.70
C SER A 62 1.51 18.26 -7.36
N ASN A 63 0.35 17.62 -7.46
CA ASN A 63 -0.89 18.23 -7.94
C ASN A 63 -1.63 19.03 -6.86
N GLY A 64 -1.10 19.11 -5.63
CA GLY A 64 -1.67 19.85 -4.52
C GLY A 64 -2.88 19.16 -3.87
N ALA A 65 -2.97 17.84 -3.93
CA ALA A 65 -4.07 17.11 -3.31
C ALA A 65 -3.98 17.16 -1.78
N GLU A 66 -5.03 17.65 -1.11
CA GLU A 66 -5.20 17.46 0.34
C GLU A 66 -5.65 16.03 0.65
N VAL A 67 -6.60 15.50 -0.14
CA VAL A 67 -7.00 14.08 -0.09
C VAL A 67 -7.22 13.54 -1.49
N GLU A 68 -6.59 12.41 -1.84
CA GLU A 68 -6.80 11.73 -3.11
C GLU A 68 -7.05 10.23 -2.93
N ILE A 69 -8.01 9.68 -3.68
CA ILE A 69 -8.32 8.24 -3.69
C ILE A 69 -8.09 7.67 -5.08
N ILE A 70 -7.04 6.85 -5.20
CA ILE A 70 -6.60 6.24 -6.45
C ILE A 70 -6.96 4.74 -6.43
N ARG A 71 -7.35 4.18 -7.57
CA ARG A 71 -7.45 2.71 -7.73
C ARG A 71 -6.20 2.21 -8.44
N TYR A 72 -5.58 1.15 -7.92
CA TYR A 72 -4.28 0.71 -8.41
C TYR A 72 -4.25 0.22 -9.86
N ALA A 73 -5.38 -0.22 -10.42
CA ALA A 73 -5.56 -0.83 -11.75
C ALA A 73 -4.24 -0.98 -12.55
N ALA A 74 -3.65 -2.18 -12.44
CA ALA A 74 -2.37 -2.56 -13.03
C ALA A 74 -2.40 -2.44 -14.57
#